data_AF-A0A2G2K565-F1
#
_entry.id   AF-A0A2G2K565-F1
#
_cell.length_a   1.000
_cell.length_b   1.000
_cell.length_c   1.000
_cell.angle_alpha   90.00
_cell.angle_beta   90.00
_cell.angle_gamma   90.00
#
_symmetry.space_group_name_H-M   'P 1'
#
loop_
_entity.id
_entity.type
_entity.pdbx_description
1 polymer ?
#
loop_
_entity_poly.entity_id
_entity_poly.type
_entity_poly.pdbx_seq_one_letter_code
_entity_poly.pdbx_strand_id
1 'polypeptide(L)'
;MKEEIPVKLKYSKVIRPQTRKTFDTYVGKQTGQIVSVETGTESREYRVFRETRSNIKGVITPRKIQMYRWWFRYLQLSLELDKLDYTFTENRRIKGTDKKKGYDKEYRHKVVVNRDRYEGWDLDEVLTSNFDKWWRGHSHLFVETPTKTTEILKPENMVLEDYYRYFRIDSRMSNTDTIQSMRQHLKSNRRRSRWSSKWTPLGEIRQEKLFNIYNTMIMWLQGMSTKEILTSGLFRTSRGRKVRYEVDVGSGGSSSSFYRGKKNRGQFEKRSSKVNSDRMRKDLLEPGRRLVLIVCDGYFSKHPRGKRYFGK
;
A
#
# COMPACT_ATOMS: atom_id res chain seq x y z
N MET A 1 15.33 3.07 28.88
CA MET A 1 14.43 2.67 27.79
C MET A 1 13.43 1.73 28.42
N LYS A 2 12.14 2.09 28.53
CA LYS A 2 11.14 1.15 29.03
C LYS A 2 11.06 0.02 28.00
N GLU A 3 11.23 -1.22 28.45
CA GLU A 3 11.02 -2.39 27.61
C GLU A 3 9.55 -2.36 27.17
N GLU A 4 9.31 -2.00 25.91
CA GLU A 4 8.00 -2.10 25.30
C GLU A 4 7.64 -3.59 25.31
N ILE A 5 6.71 -3.96 26.18
CA ILE A 5 6.24 -5.34 26.33
C ILE A 5 5.79 -5.83 24.93
N PRO A 6 6.29 -6.98 24.45
CA PRO A 6 5.96 -7.46 23.13
C PRO A 6 4.44 -7.65 22.99
N VAL A 7 3.87 -7.03 21.98
CA VAL A 7 2.44 -7.06 21.70
C VAL A 7 2.09 -8.42 21.09
N LYS A 8 1.23 -9.17 21.77
CA LYS A 8 0.71 -10.45 21.27
C LYS A 8 -0.42 -10.20 20.28
N LEU A 9 -0.09 -10.20 18.99
CA LEU A 9 -1.06 -10.14 17.89
C LEU A 9 -1.68 -11.53 17.65
N LYS A 10 -3.00 -11.63 17.70
CA LYS A 10 -3.82 -12.83 17.48
C LYS A 10 -4.19 -13.00 16.00
N TYR A 11 -4.58 -11.92 15.33
CA TYR A 11 -5.12 -11.95 13.97
C TYR A 11 -4.05 -11.57 12.94
N SER A 12 -3.30 -10.50 13.18
CA SER A 12 -2.29 -9.99 12.26
C SER A 12 -1.01 -10.83 12.33
N LYS A 13 -0.70 -11.53 11.23
CA LYS A 13 0.48 -12.42 11.14
C LYS A 13 1.44 -11.98 10.04
N VAL A 14 2.73 -12.29 10.24
CA VAL A 14 3.79 -12.05 9.25
C VAL A 14 3.52 -12.90 8.02
N ILE A 15 3.71 -12.32 6.84
CA ILE A 15 3.44 -12.98 5.56
C ILE A 15 4.75 -13.48 4.97
N ARG A 16 4.82 -14.77 4.63
CA ARG A 16 5.99 -15.33 3.96
C ARG A 16 5.98 -14.95 2.47
N PRO A 17 7.11 -14.47 1.90
CA PRO A 17 7.19 -14.23 0.47
C PRO A 17 7.08 -15.58 -0.27
N GLN A 18 6.04 -15.74 -1.09
CA GLN A 18 5.92 -16.91 -1.98
C GLN A 18 6.60 -16.59 -3.31
N THR A 19 7.71 -17.28 -3.61
CA THR A 19 8.38 -17.25 -4.91
C THR A 19 7.95 -18.43 -5.76
N ARG A 20 7.63 -18.20 -7.02
CA ARG A 20 7.52 -19.24 -8.04
C ARG A 20 8.65 -19.07 -9.04
N LYS A 21 9.14 -20.19 -9.56
CA LYS A 21 10.05 -20.18 -10.69
C LYS A 21 9.31 -19.65 -11.92
N THR A 22 9.92 -18.72 -12.62
CA THR A 22 9.45 -18.21 -13.91
C THR A 22 10.27 -18.87 -15.01
N PHE A 23 9.57 -19.31 -16.05
CA PHE A 23 10.16 -19.95 -17.20
C PHE A 23 9.84 -19.13 -18.44
N ASP A 24 10.84 -18.83 -19.25
CA ASP A 24 10.61 -18.39 -20.62
C ASP A 24 10.62 -19.62 -21.53
N THR A 25 9.57 -19.72 -22.34
CA THR A 25 9.46 -20.76 -23.37
C THR A 25 9.89 -20.18 -24.70
N TYR A 26 10.85 -20.83 -25.34
CA TYR A 26 11.24 -20.51 -26.71
C TYR A 26 11.33 -21.79 -27.55
N VAL A 27 11.19 -21.63 -28.86
CA VAL A 27 11.35 -22.73 -29.82
C VAL A 27 12.84 -22.93 -30.05
N GLY A 28 13.35 -24.11 -29.71
CA GLY A 28 14.76 -24.45 -29.92
C GLY A 28 15.10 -24.49 -31.40
N LYS A 29 16.00 -23.61 -31.87
CA LYS A 29 16.36 -23.48 -33.29
C LYS A 29 16.90 -24.78 -33.93
N GLN A 30 17.42 -25.71 -33.14
CA GLN A 30 18.00 -26.98 -33.62
C GLN A 30 17.07 -28.19 -33.51
N THR A 31 16.07 -28.15 -32.64
CA THR A 31 15.22 -29.32 -32.32
C THR A 31 13.75 -29.11 -32.68
N GLY A 32 13.33 -27.88 -32.97
CA GLY A 32 11.93 -27.52 -33.25
C GLY A 32 10.99 -27.68 -32.04
N GLN A 33 11.50 -28.13 -30.90
CA GLN A 33 10.72 -28.37 -29.68
C GLN A 33 10.67 -27.13 -28.79
N ILE A 34 9.58 -27.02 -28.03
CA ILE A 34 9.41 -25.97 -27.02
C ILE A 34 10.33 -26.30 -25.84
N VAL A 35 11.32 -25.44 -25.61
CA VAL A 35 12.22 -25.53 -24.46
C VAL A 35 11.81 -24.46 -23.45
N SER A 36 11.51 -24.88 -22.22
CA SER A 36 11.27 -23.99 -21.09
C SER A 36 12.56 -23.80 -20.30
N VAL A 37 13.09 -22.58 -20.26
CA VAL A 37 14.28 -22.25 -19.45
C VAL A 37 13.86 -21.44 -18.24
N GLU A 38 14.37 -21.82 -17.07
CA GLU A 38 14.15 -21.07 -15.82
C GLU A 38 14.87 -19.71 -15.90
N THR A 39 14.14 -18.64 -16.24
CA THR A 39 14.68 -17.28 -16.33
C THR A 39 14.84 -16.62 -14.97
N GLY A 40 14.16 -17.12 -13.93
CA GLY A 40 14.32 -16.60 -12.58
C GLY A 40 13.25 -17.06 -11.60
N THR A 41 13.17 -16.36 -10.45
CA THR A 41 12.11 -16.55 -9.45
C THR A 41 11.33 -15.25 -9.31
N GLU A 42 10.05 -15.27 -9.67
CA GLU A 42 9.14 -14.14 -9.51
C GLU A 42 8.15 -14.46 -8.38
N SER A 43 7.83 -13.49 -7.53
CA SER A 43 6.87 -13.75 -6.46
C SER A 43 5.49 -14.06 -7.05
N ARG A 44 4.82 -15.13 -6.58
CA ARG A 44 3.51 -15.58 -7.12
C ARG A 44 2.48 -14.46 -7.15
N GLU A 45 2.53 -13.57 -6.15
CA GLU A 45 1.67 -12.39 -6.06
C GLU A 45 2.01 -11.28 -7.07
N TYR A 46 3.27 -11.18 -7.54
CA TYR A 46 3.70 -10.16 -8.51
C TYR A 46 3.15 -10.44 -9.92
N ARG A 47 2.99 -11.71 -10.30
CA ARG A 47 2.26 -12.08 -11.53
C ARG A 47 0.77 -11.75 -11.41
N VAL A 48 0.13 -12.11 -10.29
CA VAL A 48 -1.27 -11.71 -10.02
C VAL A 48 -1.44 -10.19 -10.09
N PHE A 49 -0.46 -9.41 -9.65
CA PHE A 49 -0.48 -7.94 -9.75
C PHE A 49 -0.39 -7.39 -11.19
N ARG A 50 0.40 -8.03 -12.06
CA ARG A 50 0.43 -7.71 -13.50
C ARG A 50 -0.86 -8.14 -14.19
N GLU A 51 -1.44 -9.26 -13.78
CA GLU A 51 -2.62 -9.88 -14.39
C GLU A 51 -3.95 -9.33 -13.87
N THR A 52 -4.00 -8.70 -12.69
CA THR A 52 -5.20 -8.00 -12.20
C THR A 52 -5.41 -6.72 -13.01
N ARG A 53 -5.98 -6.87 -14.21
CA ARG A 53 -6.64 -5.77 -14.93
C ARG A 53 -7.75 -5.22 -14.02
N SER A 54 -8.08 -3.94 -14.16
CA SER A 54 -9.19 -3.30 -13.45
C SER A 54 -10.55 -3.97 -13.71
N ASN A 55 -10.65 -4.79 -14.75
CA ASN A 55 -11.83 -5.55 -15.15
C ASN A 55 -11.62 -7.03 -14.82
N ILE A 56 -11.89 -7.43 -13.59
CA ILE A 56 -12.06 -8.85 -13.29
C ILE A 56 -13.57 -9.11 -13.34
N LYS A 57 -14.03 -9.89 -14.33
CA LYS A 57 -15.45 -10.29 -14.48
C LYS A 57 -16.46 -9.14 -14.70
N GLY A 58 -16.13 -8.13 -15.50
CA GLY A 58 -17.03 -7.01 -15.81
C GLY A 58 -17.20 -5.99 -14.67
N VAL A 59 -16.56 -6.25 -13.51
CA VAL A 59 -16.51 -5.39 -12.35
C VAL A 59 -15.32 -4.44 -12.51
N ILE A 60 -15.59 -3.14 -12.65
CA ILE A 60 -14.55 -2.12 -12.79
C ILE A 60 -14.24 -1.55 -11.41
N THR A 61 -13.00 -1.71 -10.93
CA THR A 61 -12.54 -1.04 -9.71
C THR A 61 -11.61 0.14 -10.04
N PRO A 62 -11.69 1.27 -9.31
CA PRO A 62 -10.82 2.44 -9.51
C PRO A 62 -9.31 2.17 -9.39
N ARG A 63 -8.97 1.16 -8.59
CA ARG A 63 -7.60 0.73 -8.32
C ARG A 63 -7.49 -0.78 -8.43
N LYS A 64 -6.25 -1.28 -8.45
CA LYS A 64 -5.97 -2.71 -8.46
C LYS A 64 -6.49 -3.38 -7.19
N ILE A 65 -7.10 -4.55 -7.31
CA ILE A 65 -7.69 -5.33 -6.20
C ILE A 65 -6.75 -5.47 -4.99
N GLN A 66 -5.46 -5.64 -5.27
CA GLN A 66 -4.44 -5.80 -4.25
C GLN A 66 -4.27 -4.57 -3.34
N MET A 67 -4.58 -3.36 -3.80
CA MET A 67 -4.57 -2.17 -2.94
C MET A 67 -5.64 -2.27 -1.86
N TYR A 68 -6.83 -2.76 -2.21
CA TYR A 68 -7.91 -3.00 -1.25
C TYR A 68 -7.56 -4.14 -0.29
N ARG A 69 -6.88 -5.19 -0.78
CA ARG A 69 -6.31 -6.25 0.08
C ARG A 69 -5.35 -5.69 1.13
N TRP A 70 -4.46 -4.80 0.72
CA TRP A 70 -3.55 -4.16 1.68
C TRP A 70 -4.29 -3.24 2.63
N TRP A 71 -5.26 -2.46 2.15
CA TRP A 71 -6.09 -1.62 3.02
C TRP A 71 -6.76 -2.47 4.11
N PHE A 72 -7.42 -3.57 3.72
CA PHE A 72 -8.01 -4.53 4.66
C PHE A 72 -7.02 -5.03 5.70
N ARG A 73 -5.81 -5.43 5.30
CA ARG A 73 -4.78 -5.94 6.23
C ARG A 73 -4.29 -4.88 7.21
N TYR A 74 -4.03 -3.67 6.73
CA TYR A 74 -3.63 -2.58 7.62
C TYR A 74 -4.78 -2.16 8.54
N LEU A 75 -6.03 -2.27 8.10
CA LEU A 75 -7.20 -2.01 8.93
C LEU A 75 -7.36 -3.07 10.01
N GLN A 76 -7.23 -4.35 9.67
CA GLN A 76 -7.21 -5.45 10.62
C GLN A 76 -6.13 -5.26 11.71
N LEU A 77 -4.91 -4.89 11.30
CA LEU A 77 -3.84 -4.54 12.24
C LEU A 77 -4.20 -3.32 13.11
N SER A 78 -4.81 -2.28 12.52
CA SER A 78 -5.20 -1.08 13.25
C SER A 78 -6.27 -1.36 14.30
N LEU A 79 -7.30 -2.15 13.95
CA LEU A 79 -8.35 -2.58 14.87
C LEU A 79 -7.82 -3.43 16.02
N GLU A 80 -6.86 -4.31 15.72
CA GLU A 80 -6.21 -5.12 16.74
C GLU A 80 -5.37 -4.28 17.70
N LEU A 81 -4.65 -3.28 17.18
CA LEU A 81 -3.88 -2.33 18.00
C LEU A 81 -4.77 -1.39 18.82
N ASP A 82 -5.92 -0.98 18.28
CA ASP A 82 -6.94 -0.19 18.97
C ASP A 82 -7.54 -0.98 20.15
N LYS A 83 -7.86 -2.27 19.95
CA LYS A 83 -8.30 -3.18 21.03
C LYS A 83 -7.25 -3.36 22.14
N LEU A 84 -5.97 -3.18 21.83
CA LEU A 84 -4.85 -3.30 22.77
C LEU A 84 -4.42 -1.95 23.36
N ASP A 85 -5.15 -0.86 23.07
CA ASP A 85 -4.86 0.51 23.49
C ASP A 85 -3.45 1.01 23.11
N TYR A 86 -2.93 0.54 21.98
CA TYR A 86 -1.54 0.77 21.62
C TYR A 86 -1.27 2.23 21.22
N THR A 87 -0.13 2.77 21.67
CA THR A 87 0.29 4.14 21.36
C THR A 87 1.67 4.12 20.71
N PHE A 88 1.77 4.67 19.50
CA PHE A 88 3.05 4.88 18.84
C PHE A 88 3.80 6.05 19.46
N THR A 89 5.07 5.81 19.81
CA THR A 89 5.98 6.82 20.34
C THR A 89 7.06 7.15 19.29
N GLU A 90 7.32 8.43 19.06
CA GLU A 90 8.42 8.85 18.20
C GLU A 90 9.18 10.06 18.77
N ASN A 91 10.47 9.85 19.01
CA ASN A 91 11.39 10.92 19.36
C ASN A 91 11.83 11.63 18.07
N ARG A 92 11.47 12.91 17.94
CA ARG A 92 11.92 13.76 16.84
C ARG A 92 13.30 14.30 17.13
N ARG A 93 14.14 14.45 16.11
CA ARG A 93 15.40 15.18 16.25
C ARG A 93 15.12 16.68 16.13
N ILE A 94 15.67 17.46 17.05
CA ILE A 94 15.70 18.92 16.93
C ILE A 94 16.50 19.25 15.67
N LYS A 95 15.98 20.13 14.81
CA LYS A 95 16.78 20.68 13.72
C LYS A 95 17.94 21.44 14.36
N GLY A 96 19.17 20.94 14.18
CA GLY A 96 20.34 21.50 14.81
C GLY A 96 20.49 22.97 14.46
N THR A 97 20.25 23.83 15.44
CA THR A 97 20.92 25.12 15.56
C THR A 97 22.21 24.86 16.32
N ASP A 98 23.24 25.69 16.13
CA ASP A 98 24.60 25.46 16.68
C ASP A 98 24.64 25.22 18.20
N LYS A 99 23.57 25.58 18.92
CA LYS A 99 23.47 25.49 20.39
C LYS A 99 22.59 24.35 20.93
N LYS A 100 21.82 23.62 20.11
CA LYS A 100 20.97 22.49 20.58
C LYS A 100 20.97 21.32 19.59
N LYS A 101 21.84 20.34 19.85
CA LYS A 101 21.76 18.99 19.27
C LYS A 101 21.05 18.08 20.27
N GLY A 102 19.88 17.54 19.90
CA GLY A 102 19.11 16.68 20.79
C GLY A 102 17.85 16.12 20.14
N TYR A 103 17.11 15.35 20.93
CA TYR A 103 15.75 14.92 20.58
C TYR A 103 14.75 15.90 21.22
N ASP A 104 13.70 16.26 20.48
CA ASP A 104 12.55 17.01 20.97
C ASP A 104 11.71 16.10 21.89
N LYS A 105 10.66 16.66 22.51
CA LYS A 105 9.69 15.90 23.31
C LYS A 105 9.13 14.72 22.51
N GLU A 106 8.94 13.60 23.21
CA GLU A 106 8.36 12.38 22.66
C GLU A 106 6.96 12.67 22.10
N TYR A 107 6.77 12.45 20.79
CA TYR A 107 5.44 12.53 20.18
C TYR A 107 4.73 11.19 20.36
N ARG A 108 3.57 11.22 21.01
CA ARG A 108 2.73 10.04 21.23
C ARG A 108 1.48 10.13 20.38
N HIS A 109 1.21 9.09 19.59
CA HIS A 109 0.01 8.96 18.78
C HIS A 109 -0.69 7.64 19.11
N LYS A 110 -1.84 7.77 19.78
CA LYS A 110 -2.71 6.64 20.10
C LYS A 110 -3.35 6.10 18.82
N VAL A 111 -3.39 4.78 18.67
CA VAL A 111 -4.05 4.11 17.56
C VAL A 111 -5.53 4.01 17.88
N VAL A 112 -6.36 4.84 17.24
CA VAL A 112 -7.82 4.85 17.41
C VAL A 112 -8.46 4.83 16.05
N VAL A 113 -9.23 3.77 15.74
CA VAL A 113 -9.88 3.65 14.43
C VAL A 113 -11.17 4.46 14.42
N ASN A 114 -11.30 5.37 13.46
CA ASN A 114 -12.53 6.12 13.24
C ASN A 114 -13.58 5.19 12.61
N ARG A 115 -14.51 4.69 13.44
CA ARG A 115 -15.53 3.72 13.03
C ARG A 115 -16.56 4.32 12.06
N ASP A 116 -16.92 5.59 12.25
CA ASP A 116 -17.86 6.31 11.39
C ASP A 116 -17.34 6.38 9.94
N ARG A 117 -16.01 6.48 9.78
CA ARG A 117 -15.34 6.45 8.48
C ARG A 117 -15.24 5.07 7.86
N TYR A 118 -15.72 4.01 8.49
CA TYR A 118 -15.75 2.65 7.93
C TYR A 118 -17.18 2.09 7.89
N GLU A 119 -18.17 2.96 7.78
CA GLU A 119 -19.56 2.58 7.63
C GLU A 119 -19.75 1.61 6.44
N GLY A 120 -20.38 0.47 6.72
CA GLY A 120 -20.64 -0.62 5.77
C GLY A 120 -19.47 -1.57 5.55
N TRP A 121 -18.34 -1.42 6.23
CA TRP A 121 -17.23 -2.38 6.13
C TRP A 121 -17.37 -3.58 7.07
N ASP A 122 -18.27 -3.54 8.04
CA ASP A 122 -18.42 -4.55 9.10
C ASP A 122 -17.10 -4.85 9.82
N LEU A 123 -16.66 -3.90 10.65
CA LEU A 123 -15.34 -3.91 11.31
C LEU A 123 -15.07 -5.19 12.11
N ASP A 124 -16.10 -5.81 12.70
CA ASP A 124 -15.96 -7.09 13.41
C ASP A 124 -15.65 -8.26 12.47
N GLU A 125 -16.25 -8.26 11.26
CA GLU A 125 -15.89 -9.20 10.22
C GLU A 125 -14.48 -8.92 9.70
N VAL A 126 -14.10 -7.66 9.49
CA VAL A 126 -12.73 -7.29 9.04
C VAL A 126 -11.66 -7.80 10.01
N LEU A 127 -11.93 -7.74 11.32
CA LEU A 127 -10.97 -8.22 12.31
C LEU A 127 -10.80 -9.74 12.27
N THR A 128 -11.86 -10.49 12.05
CA THR A 128 -11.88 -11.96 12.24
C THR A 128 -11.77 -12.76 10.95
N SER A 129 -12.30 -12.24 9.85
CA SER A 129 -12.40 -12.90 8.55
C SER A 129 -11.14 -12.70 7.69
N ASN A 130 -11.13 -13.35 6.54
CA ASN A 130 -10.11 -13.13 5.52
C ASN A 130 -10.65 -12.20 4.42
N PHE A 131 -9.75 -11.53 3.72
CA PHE A 131 -10.14 -10.59 2.67
C PHE A 131 -11.04 -11.21 1.60
N ASP A 132 -10.77 -12.45 1.17
CA ASP A 132 -11.49 -13.05 0.04
C ASP A 132 -12.93 -13.44 0.39
N LYS A 133 -13.20 -13.77 1.66
CA LYS A 133 -14.56 -13.98 2.18
C LYS A 133 -15.28 -12.65 2.30
N TRP A 134 -14.67 -11.70 3.01
CA TRP A 134 -15.22 -10.37 3.22
C TRP A 134 -15.54 -9.64 1.89
N TRP A 135 -14.63 -9.71 0.92
CA TRP A 135 -14.78 -9.06 -0.39
C TRP A 135 -16.00 -9.57 -1.17
N ARG A 136 -16.43 -10.82 -0.99
CA ARG A 136 -17.61 -11.35 -1.70
C ARG A 136 -18.89 -10.61 -1.30
N GLY A 137 -19.07 -10.30 -0.02
CA GLY A 137 -20.20 -9.52 0.47
C GLY A 137 -20.04 -8.01 0.23
N HIS A 138 -18.81 -7.51 0.32
CA HIS A 138 -18.54 -6.06 0.41
C HIS A 138 -17.99 -5.43 -0.88
N SER A 139 -17.77 -6.21 -1.94
CA SER A 139 -17.19 -5.70 -3.19
C SER A 139 -17.98 -4.54 -3.80
N HIS A 140 -19.31 -4.54 -3.65
CA HIS A 140 -20.20 -3.49 -4.15
C HIS A 140 -19.81 -2.07 -3.70
N LEU A 141 -19.15 -1.94 -2.54
CA LEU A 141 -18.68 -0.65 -1.99
C LEU A 141 -17.49 -0.06 -2.76
N PHE A 142 -16.74 -0.89 -3.47
CA PHE A 142 -15.47 -0.55 -4.13
C PHE A 142 -15.55 -0.53 -5.65
N VAL A 143 -16.70 -0.93 -6.17
CA VAL A 143 -16.94 -1.17 -7.59
C VAL A 143 -17.62 0.03 -8.21
N GLU A 144 -17.23 0.38 -9.44
CA GLU A 144 -18.02 1.30 -10.23
C GLU A 144 -19.36 0.66 -10.57
N THR A 145 -20.45 1.39 -10.34
CA THR A 145 -21.77 1.04 -10.86
C THR A 145 -21.67 0.60 -12.33
N PRO A 146 -22.04 -0.66 -12.66
CA PRO A 146 -21.78 -1.24 -13.98
C PRO A 146 -22.58 -0.58 -15.10
N THR A 147 -23.74 -0.01 -14.78
CA THR A 147 -24.62 0.70 -15.72
C THR A 147 -24.21 2.17 -15.84
N LYS A 148 -23.34 2.46 -16.82
CA LYS A 148 -22.96 3.84 -17.18
C LYS A 148 -24.07 4.57 -17.96
N THR A 149 -25.07 3.83 -18.45
CA THR A 149 -26.19 4.33 -19.25
C THR A 149 -27.44 3.54 -18.91
N THR A 150 -28.48 4.23 -18.47
CA THR A 150 -29.85 3.72 -18.32
C THR A 150 -30.74 4.54 -19.24
N GLU A 151 -31.61 3.87 -20.00
CA GLU A 151 -32.59 4.56 -20.84
C GLU A 151 -33.74 5.06 -19.96
N ILE A 152 -33.95 6.38 -19.94
CA ILE A 152 -35.01 7.02 -19.16
C ILE A 152 -36.12 7.38 -20.12
N LEU A 153 -37.18 6.56 -20.13
CA LEU A 153 -38.33 6.73 -21.03
C LEU A 153 -39.38 7.72 -20.49
N LYS A 154 -39.39 7.97 -19.18
CA LYS A 154 -40.35 8.86 -18.51
C LYS A 154 -39.64 9.90 -17.64
N PRO A 155 -40.13 11.15 -17.56
CA PRO A 155 -39.54 12.20 -16.73
C PRO A 155 -39.48 11.85 -15.23
N GLU A 156 -40.42 11.04 -14.75
CA GLU A 156 -40.52 10.61 -13.35
C GLU A 156 -39.34 9.71 -12.92
N ASN A 157 -38.71 9.01 -13.86
CA ASN A 157 -37.58 8.10 -13.59
C ASN A 157 -36.22 8.83 -13.59
N MET A 158 -36.25 10.17 -13.57
CA MET A 158 -35.06 11.01 -13.69
C MET A 158 -34.43 11.26 -12.30
N VAL A 159 -33.32 10.57 -12.00
CA VAL A 159 -32.63 10.65 -10.69
C VAL A 159 -31.66 11.85 -10.64
N LEU A 160 -32.18 13.04 -10.30
CA LEU A 160 -31.43 14.30 -10.31
C LEU A 160 -30.23 14.29 -9.33
N GLU A 161 -29.07 13.83 -9.81
CA GLU A 161 -27.81 13.86 -9.08
C GLU A 161 -26.73 14.62 -9.86
N ASP A 162 -25.81 15.25 -9.13
CA ASP A 162 -24.78 16.15 -9.66
C ASP A 162 -23.81 15.51 -10.68
N TYR A 163 -23.78 14.19 -10.77
CA TYR A 163 -22.88 13.43 -11.64
C TYR A 163 -23.59 12.78 -12.85
N TYR A 164 -24.92 12.74 -12.88
CA TYR A 164 -25.66 12.27 -14.07
C TYR A 164 -25.84 13.39 -15.08
N ARG A 165 -25.82 13.02 -16.37
CA ARG A 165 -26.12 13.92 -17.49
C ARG A 165 -27.27 13.32 -18.26
N TYR A 166 -28.31 14.12 -18.48
CA TYR A 166 -29.46 13.73 -19.27
C TYR A 166 -29.28 14.22 -20.69
N PHE A 167 -29.38 13.29 -21.62
CA PHE A 167 -29.43 13.60 -23.05
C PHE A 167 -30.84 13.29 -23.51
N ARG A 168 -31.51 14.28 -24.13
CA ARG A 168 -32.65 13.99 -24.99
C ARG A 168 -32.11 13.48 -26.31
N ILE A 169 -32.54 12.29 -26.72
CA ILE A 169 -32.19 11.70 -28.01
C ILE A 169 -33.46 11.75 -28.85
N ASP A 170 -33.38 12.34 -30.05
CA ASP A 170 -34.47 12.27 -31.00
C ASP A 170 -34.46 10.89 -31.67
N SER A 171 -35.52 10.11 -31.48
CA SER A 171 -35.65 8.75 -32.01
C SER A 171 -35.76 8.70 -33.54
N ARG A 172 -35.93 9.86 -34.21
CA ARG A 172 -35.98 9.98 -35.67
C ARG A 172 -34.59 10.07 -36.31
N MET A 173 -33.54 10.36 -35.53
CA MET A 173 -32.19 10.51 -36.05
C MET A 173 -31.50 9.16 -36.28
N SER A 174 -30.55 9.12 -37.21
CA SER A 174 -29.73 7.94 -37.41
C SER A 174 -28.87 7.65 -36.17
N ASN A 175 -28.56 6.38 -35.93
CA ASN A 175 -27.68 5.97 -34.83
C ASN A 175 -26.29 6.64 -34.93
N THR A 176 -25.78 6.80 -36.15
CA THR A 176 -24.50 7.46 -36.46
C THR A 176 -24.49 8.93 -36.04
N ASP A 177 -25.52 9.69 -36.40
CA ASP A 177 -25.61 11.12 -36.09
C ASP A 177 -25.83 11.35 -34.59
N THR A 178 -26.64 10.50 -33.97
CA THR A 178 -26.88 10.50 -32.52
C THR A 178 -25.57 10.28 -31.76
N ILE A 179 -24.77 9.30 -32.15
CA ILE A 179 -23.47 9.01 -31.53
C ILE A 179 -22.49 10.17 -31.75
N GLN A 180 -22.47 10.77 -32.95
CA GLN A 180 -21.59 11.89 -33.26
C GLN A 180 -21.93 13.14 -32.44
N SER A 181 -23.22 13.47 -32.34
CA SER A 181 -23.73 14.56 -31.50
C SER A 181 -23.38 14.32 -30.02
N MET A 182 -23.62 13.11 -29.50
CA MET A 182 -23.21 12.74 -28.14
C MET A 182 -21.70 12.93 -27.91
N ARG A 183 -20.86 12.48 -28.85
CA ARG A 183 -19.39 12.65 -28.75
C ARG A 183 -18.99 14.13 -28.71
N GLN A 184 -19.66 15.00 -29.46
CA GLN A 184 -19.38 16.44 -29.49
C GLN A 184 -19.78 17.10 -28.16
N HIS A 185 -20.96 16.80 -27.63
CA HIS A 185 -21.42 17.31 -26.33
C HIS A 185 -20.58 16.78 -25.14
N LEU A 186 -20.07 15.54 -25.25
CA LEU A 186 -19.16 14.99 -24.25
C LEU A 186 -17.74 15.58 -24.32
N LYS A 187 -17.30 16.05 -25.49
CA LYS A 187 -16.00 16.73 -25.67
C LYS A 187 -15.99 18.15 -25.11
N SER A 188 -17.07 18.92 -25.30
CA SER A 188 -17.14 20.32 -24.84
C SER A 188 -17.20 20.45 -23.33
N ASN A 189 -17.81 19.48 -22.64
CA ASN A 189 -18.03 19.56 -21.20
C ASN A 189 -17.07 18.67 -20.41
N ARG A 190 -16.18 19.31 -19.61
CA ARG A 190 -15.20 18.65 -18.74
C ARG A 190 -15.85 17.53 -17.90
N ARG A 191 -15.24 16.34 -17.88
CA ARG A 191 -15.69 15.21 -17.07
C ARG A 191 -15.74 15.62 -15.59
N ARG A 192 -16.91 15.56 -14.96
CA ARG A 192 -17.03 15.58 -13.48
C ARG A 192 -16.61 14.20 -12.97
N SER A 193 -16.02 14.14 -11.76
CA SER A 193 -15.37 13.00 -11.07
C SER A 193 -15.17 11.69 -11.85
N ARG A 194 -13.93 11.17 -11.87
CA ARG A 194 -13.57 9.96 -12.65
C ARG A 194 -14.13 8.64 -12.10
N TRP A 195 -14.69 8.59 -10.89
CA TRP A 195 -15.05 7.34 -10.20
C TRP A 195 -16.33 7.50 -9.35
N SER A 196 -17.24 6.52 -9.40
CA SER A 196 -18.49 6.48 -8.60
C SER A 196 -18.39 5.67 -7.30
N SER A 197 -17.29 4.94 -7.07
CA SER A 197 -17.11 4.12 -5.86
C SER A 197 -16.99 4.96 -4.59
N LYS A 198 -17.68 4.56 -3.50
CA LYS A 198 -17.60 5.22 -2.17
C LYS A 198 -16.16 5.21 -1.64
N TRP A 199 -15.39 4.15 -1.89
CA TRP A 199 -14.05 3.96 -1.36
C TRP A 199 -12.99 3.84 -2.46
N THR A 200 -12.11 4.84 -2.56
CA THR A 200 -10.97 4.83 -3.48
C THR A 200 -9.66 5.07 -2.72
N PRO A 201 -8.69 4.13 -2.77
CA PRO A 201 -7.35 4.36 -2.22
C PRO A 201 -6.70 5.61 -2.80
N LEU A 202 -6.16 6.45 -1.93
CA LEU A 202 -5.54 7.71 -2.30
C LEU A 202 -4.03 7.53 -2.46
N GLY A 203 -3.52 7.88 -3.64
CA GLY A 203 -2.12 7.63 -4.00
C GLY A 203 -1.83 6.17 -4.36
N GLU A 204 -0.57 5.90 -4.65
CA GLU A 204 -0.10 4.57 -5.03
C GLU A 204 1.23 4.29 -4.34
N ILE A 205 1.28 3.19 -3.60
CA ILE A 205 2.50 2.68 -2.98
C ILE A 205 2.78 1.32 -3.61
N ARG A 206 4.05 1.09 -3.93
CA ARG A 206 4.52 -0.20 -4.45
C ARG A 206 4.19 -1.32 -3.46
N GLN A 207 3.69 -2.43 -3.96
CA GLN A 207 3.25 -3.54 -3.11
C GLN A 207 4.39 -4.19 -2.35
N GLU A 208 5.59 -4.27 -2.92
CA GLU A 208 6.76 -4.80 -2.23
C GLU A 208 7.11 -3.91 -1.04
N LYS A 209 6.93 -2.59 -1.19
CA LYS A 209 7.12 -1.65 -0.10
C LYS A 209 6.03 -1.83 0.98
N LEU A 210 4.75 -1.93 0.59
CA LEU A 210 3.65 -2.19 1.54
C LEU A 210 3.85 -3.51 2.30
N PHE A 211 4.27 -4.56 1.60
CA PHE A 211 4.57 -5.88 2.14
C PHE A 211 5.72 -5.83 3.13
N ASN A 212 6.84 -5.23 2.75
CA ASN A 212 8.00 -5.12 3.61
C ASN A 212 7.67 -4.31 4.87
N ILE A 213 6.99 -3.17 4.71
CA ILE A 213 6.57 -2.35 5.84
C ILE A 213 5.65 -3.13 6.79
N TYR A 214 4.64 -3.84 6.25
CA TYR A 214 3.68 -4.59 7.05
C TYR A 214 4.37 -5.69 7.86
N ASN A 215 5.23 -6.48 7.22
CA ASN A 215 6.00 -7.52 7.91
C ASN A 215 6.91 -6.93 8.98
N THR A 216 7.64 -5.84 8.67
CA THR A 216 8.46 -5.15 9.68
C THR A 216 7.62 -4.71 10.87
N MET A 217 6.43 -4.13 10.64
CA MET A 217 5.56 -3.65 11.71
C MET A 217 5.13 -4.78 12.64
N ILE A 218 4.64 -5.90 12.09
CA ILE A 218 4.24 -7.05 12.90
C ILE A 218 5.42 -7.59 13.69
N MET A 219 6.58 -7.74 13.03
CA MET A 219 7.74 -8.30 13.70
C MET A 219 8.26 -7.38 14.82
N TRP A 220 8.24 -6.08 14.57
CA TRP A 220 8.64 -5.07 15.55
C TRP A 220 7.66 -5.00 16.74
N LEU A 221 6.34 -5.06 16.49
CA LEU A 221 5.33 -5.11 17.54
C LEU A 221 5.45 -6.36 18.41
N GLN A 222 5.89 -7.49 17.83
CA GLN A 222 6.18 -8.73 18.55
C GLN A 222 7.51 -8.70 19.34
N GLY A 223 8.26 -7.58 19.30
CA GLY A 223 9.49 -7.39 20.07
C GLY A 223 10.75 -7.96 19.43
N MET A 224 10.74 -8.35 18.14
CA MET A 224 11.95 -8.85 17.48
C MET A 224 13.01 -7.76 17.31
N SER A 225 14.27 -8.17 17.40
CA SER A 225 15.41 -7.25 17.27
C SER A 225 15.62 -6.82 15.81
N THR A 226 16.26 -5.67 15.59
CA THR A 226 16.60 -5.20 14.22
C THR A 226 17.39 -6.24 13.43
N LYS A 227 18.27 -6.99 14.10
CA LYS A 227 19.09 -8.03 13.47
C LYS A 227 18.24 -9.21 13.03
N GLU A 228 17.34 -9.69 13.89
CA GLU A 228 16.40 -10.77 13.55
C GLU A 228 15.51 -10.35 12.37
N ILE A 229 14.94 -9.15 12.43
CA ILE A 229 14.03 -8.64 11.40
C ILE A 229 14.73 -8.60 10.04
N LEU A 230 15.90 -7.94 9.96
CA LEU A 230 16.63 -7.78 8.69
C LEU A 230 17.28 -9.09 8.18
N THR A 231 17.43 -10.10 9.02
CA THR A 231 17.99 -11.41 8.65
C THR A 231 16.89 -12.46 8.34
N SER A 232 15.63 -12.19 8.71
CA SER A 232 14.51 -13.13 8.60
C SER A 232 14.22 -13.68 7.20
N GLY A 233 14.69 -13.02 6.14
CA GLY A 233 14.35 -13.39 4.76
C GLY A 233 12.89 -13.14 4.39
N LEU A 234 12.12 -12.46 5.25
CA LEU A 234 10.69 -12.19 5.05
C LEU A 234 10.42 -10.93 4.23
N PHE A 235 11.42 -10.42 3.51
CA PHE A 235 11.33 -9.22 2.69
C PHE A 235 11.41 -9.51 1.20
N ARG A 236 10.66 -8.73 0.43
CA ARG A 236 10.71 -8.71 -1.03
C ARG A 236 11.74 -7.71 -1.54
N THR A 237 12.37 -8.06 -2.65
CA THR A 237 13.20 -7.13 -3.42
C THR A 237 12.33 -6.05 -4.03
N SER A 238 12.67 -4.77 -3.84
CA SER A 238 11.98 -3.64 -4.50
C SER A 238 12.97 -2.87 -5.36
N ARG A 239 12.69 -2.76 -6.67
CA ARG A 239 13.59 -2.14 -7.66
C ARG A 239 15.04 -2.65 -7.59
N GLY A 240 15.21 -3.97 -7.50
CA GLY A 240 16.55 -4.59 -7.40
C GLY A 240 17.25 -4.41 -6.05
N ARG A 241 16.67 -3.67 -5.08
CA ARG A 241 17.23 -3.51 -3.74
C ARG A 241 16.65 -4.55 -2.78
N LYS A 242 17.54 -5.34 -2.15
CA LYS A 242 17.17 -6.32 -1.12
C LYS A 242 17.24 -5.66 0.26
N VAL A 243 16.24 -5.90 1.09
CA VAL A 243 16.27 -5.53 2.51
C VAL A 243 16.96 -6.67 3.25
N ARG A 244 18.21 -6.46 3.65
CA ARG A 244 19.03 -7.44 4.39
C ARG A 244 19.82 -6.75 5.49
N TYR A 245 20.31 -7.53 6.45
CA TYR A 245 21.26 -7.03 7.44
C TYR A 245 22.64 -6.86 6.78
N GLU A 246 23.26 -5.70 6.94
CA GLU A 246 24.65 -5.47 6.53
C GLU A 246 25.58 -5.75 7.70
N VAL A 247 26.57 -6.62 7.49
CA VAL A 247 27.60 -6.93 8.47
C VAL A 247 28.77 -5.97 8.26
N ASP A 248 29.25 -5.35 9.34
CA ASP A 248 30.43 -4.50 9.28
C ASP A 248 31.64 -5.36 8.86
N VAL A 249 32.29 -4.99 7.75
CA VAL A 249 33.56 -5.59 7.34
C VAL A 249 34.65 -4.83 8.08
N GLY A 250 35.29 -5.48 9.05
CA GLY A 250 36.16 -4.84 10.03
C GLY A 250 37.22 -3.92 9.41
N SER A 251 37.19 -2.65 9.82
CA SER A 251 38.36 -1.77 9.80
C SER A 251 38.42 -1.14 11.20
N GLY A 252 39.38 -1.62 12.00
CA GLY A 252 39.62 -1.13 13.34
C GLY A 252 39.89 0.37 13.31
N GLY A 253 38.95 1.15 13.82
CA GLY A 253 39.05 2.61 13.82
C GLY A 253 37.87 3.25 14.51
N SER A 254 38.14 4.25 15.33
CA SER A 254 37.27 4.84 16.35
C SER A 254 35.96 5.48 15.85
N SER A 255 35.03 5.61 16.82
CA SER A 255 33.78 6.39 16.98
C SER A 255 33.33 7.43 15.94
N SER A 256 33.46 7.17 14.64
CA SER A 256 32.92 8.00 13.55
C SER A 256 31.78 7.28 12.82
N SER A 257 30.66 7.97 12.54
CA SER A 257 29.51 7.38 11.81
C SER A 257 29.81 6.99 10.36
N PHE A 258 30.98 7.38 9.87
CA PHE A 258 31.50 7.10 8.54
C PHE A 258 32.85 6.38 8.63
N TYR A 259 33.17 5.58 7.63
CA TYR A 259 34.51 5.03 7.45
C TYR A 259 35.06 5.41 6.07
N ARG A 260 36.39 5.44 5.95
CA ARG A 260 37.07 5.68 4.68
C ARG A 260 37.15 4.36 3.92
N GLY A 261 36.33 4.20 2.89
CA GLY A 261 36.34 3.01 2.03
C GLY A 261 37.60 2.97 1.15
N LYS A 262 38.10 1.76 0.84
CA LYS A 262 39.31 1.54 0.03
C LYS A 262 39.12 1.86 -1.47
N LYS A 263 37.88 2.03 -1.95
CA LYS A 263 37.60 2.05 -3.41
C LYS A 263 37.54 3.41 -4.08
N ASN A 264 37.57 4.54 -3.39
CA ASN A 264 37.69 5.86 -4.04
C ASN A 264 38.23 6.94 -3.09
N ARG A 265 39.19 7.71 -3.56
CA ARG A 265 39.77 8.88 -2.87
C ARG A 265 38.66 9.90 -2.56
N GLY A 266 38.14 9.89 -1.33
CA GLY A 266 37.37 11.01 -0.76
C GLY A 266 35.88 10.78 -0.45
N GLN A 267 35.29 9.62 -0.78
CA GLN A 267 33.87 9.36 -0.48
C GLN A 267 33.73 8.59 0.85
N PHE A 268 33.08 9.21 1.82
CA PHE A 268 32.80 8.60 3.13
C PHE A 268 31.61 7.64 3.03
N GLU A 269 31.83 6.36 3.33
CA GLU A 269 30.77 5.35 3.40
C GLU A 269 30.18 5.28 4.81
N LYS A 270 28.87 5.02 4.92
CA LYS A 270 28.22 4.81 6.22
C LYS A 270 28.59 3.43 6.76
N ARG A 271 28.87 3.33 8.07
CA ARG A 271 28.99 2.02 8.75
C ARG A 271 27.72 1.19 8.60
N SER A 272 27.84 -0.13 8.56
CA SER A 272 26.71 -1.04 8.39
C SER A 272 25.69 -0.91 9.52
N SER A 273 26.13 -0.66 10.75
CA SER A 273 25.25 -0.32 11.88
C SER A 273 24.34 0.90 11.63
N LYS A 274 24.89 1.97 11.04
CA LYS A 274 24.14 3.19 10.67
C LYS A 274 23.18 2.91 9.50
N VAL A 275 23.59 2.09 8.54
CA VAL A 275 22.76 1.68 7.40
C VAL A 275 21.58 0.82 7.87
N ASN A 276 21.81 -0.19 8.70
CA ASN A 276 20.78 -1.05 9.28
C ASN A 276 19.78 -0.21 10.10
N SER A 277 20.26 0.74 10.91
CA SER A 277 19.41 1.64 11.70
C SER A 277 18.57 2.57 10.81
N ASP A 278 19.17 3.18 9.77
CA ASP A 278 18.43 4.03 8.82
C ASP A 278 17.37 3.20 8.07
N ARG A 279 17.72 1.99 7.61
CA ARG A 279 16.82 1.08 6.89
C ARG A 279 15.64 0.66 7.77
N MET A 280 15.89 0.29 9.02
CA MET A 280 14.83 -0.10 9.94
C MET A 280 13.92 1.09 10.28
N ARG A 281 14.50 2.21 10.72
CA ARG A 281 13.72 3.36 11.19
C ARG A 281 13.03 4.11 10.04
N LYS A 282 13.79 4.58 9.05
CA LYS A 282 13.31 5.53 8.02
C LYS A 282 12.59 4.84 6.87
N ASP A 283 13.08 3.68 6.44
CA ASP A 283 12.53 3.04 5.24
C ASP A 283 11.33 2.13 5.55
N LEU A 284 11.25 1.58 6.77
CA LEU A 284 10.26 0.58 7.16
C LEU A 284 9.32 1.07 8.28
N LEU A 285 9.83 1.35 9.48
CA LEU A 285 8.99 1.66 10.65
C LEU A 285 8.24 2.99 10.54
N GLU A 286 8.92 4.10 10.24
CA GLU A 286 8.28 5.41 10.13
C GLU A 286 7.15 5.42 9.08
N PRO A 287 7.34 4.88 7.85
CA PRO A 287 6.25 4.69 6.91
C PRO A 287 5.14 3.76 7.40
N GLY A 288 5.48 2.69 8.12
CA GLY A 288 4.50 1.75 8.67
C GLY A 288 3.59 2.35 9.71
N ARG A 289 4.15 3.06 10.68
CA ARG A 289 3.39 3.82 11.69
C ARG A 289 2.46 4.83 11.03
N ARG A 290 2.96 5.57 10.04
CA ARG A 290 2.12 6.51 9.26
C ARG A 290 0.98 5.79 8.54
N LEU A 291 1.24 4.64 7.92
CA LEU A 291 0.21 3.90 7.19
C LEU A 291 -0.89 3.39 8.12
N VAL A 292 -0.55 2.83 9.28
CA VAL A 292 -1.51 2.41 10.30
C VAL A 292 -2.39 3.59 10.72
N LEU A 293 -1.78 4.74 11.02
CA LEU A 293 -2.55 5.93 11.43
C LEU A 293 -3.41 6.53 10.29
N ILE A 294 -2.93 6.51 9.05
CA ILE A 294 -3.73 6.94 7.88
C ILE A 294 -4.98 6.05 7.73
N VAL A 295 -4.81 4.74 7.95
CA VAL A 295 -5.90 3.77 7.94
C VAL A 295 -6.84 3.98 9.10
N CYS A 296 -6.35 4.33 10.29
CA CYS A 296 -7.21 4.71 11.41
C CYS A 296 -8.16 5.87 11.06
N ASP A 297 -7.73 6.84 10.25
CA ASP A 297 -8.58 7.97 9.82
C ASP A 297 -9.56 7.63 8.67
N GLY A 298 -9.56 6.38 8.14
CA GLY A 298 -10.45 5.98 7.04
C GLY A 298 -9.85 6.12 5.64
N TYR A 299 -8.53 6.27 5.51
CA TYR A 299 -7.86 6.42 4.22
C TYR A 299 -6.78 5.37 4.01
N PHE A 300 -6.33 5.17 2.77
CA PHE A 300 -5.22 4.25 2.50
C PHE A 300 -4.19 4.88 1.58
N SER A 301 -2.91 4.53 1.81
CA SER A 301 -1.71 5.04 1.12
C SER A 301 -1.39 6.52 1.35
N LYS A 302 -2.37 7.43 1.24
CA LYS A 302 -2.18 8.88 1.46
C LYS A 302 -3.42 9.50 2.10
N HIS A 303 -3.21 10.40 3.06
CA HIS A 303 -4.30 11.19 3.64
C HIS A 303 -4.69 12.35 2.68
N PRO A 304 -5.99 12.59 2.40
CA PRO A 304 -6.41 13.62 1.43
C PRO A 304 -6.07 15.03 1.90
N ARG A 305 -6.24 15.33 3.19
CA ARG A 305 -5.91 16.63 3.80
C ARG A 305 -4.40 16.84 4.05
N GLY A 306 -3.54 15.95 3.54
CA GLY A 306 -2.09 16.05 3.72
C GLY A 306 -1.63 15.90 5.18
N LYS A 307 -2.43 15.29 6.05
CA LYS A 307 -2.13 15.07 7.47
C LYS A 307 -0.83 14.29 7.61
N ARG A 308 0.09 14.81 8.45
CA ARG A 308 1.39 14.21 8.73
C ARG A 308 1.45 13.86 10.21
N TYR A 309 1.20 12.59 10.53
CA TYR A 309 1.17 12.11 11.92
C TYR A 309 2.51 12.23 12.66
N PHE A 310 3.64 12.36 11.98
CA PHE A 310 4.95 12.41 12.64
C PHE A 310 5.86 13.58 12.20
N GLY A 311 5.31 14.65 11.62
CA GLY A 311 6.12 15.80 11.19
C GLY A 311 7.01 15.48 9.98
N LYS A 312 7.86 16.41 9.55
CA LYS A 312 8.58 16.36 8.26
C LYS A 312 9.66 15.28 8.19
#